data_AF-A0A1Y3T5K0-F1
#
_entry.id   AF-A0A1Y3T5K0-F1
#
_cell.length_a   1.000
_cell.length_b   1.000
_cell.length_c   1.000
_cell.angle_alpha   90.00
_cell.angle_beta   90.00
_cell.angle_gamma   90.00
#
_symmetry.space_group_name_H-M   'P 1'
#
loop_
_entity.id
_entity.type
_entity.pdbx_description
1 polymer ?
#
loop_
_entity_poly.entity_id
_entity_poly.type
_entity_poly.pdbx_seq_one_letter_code
_entity_poly.pdbx_strand_id
1 'polypeptide(L)'
;MGQTKNNGAAENFSANRNYKSTVFAMLFGDRERLLRLYNAISGKNYQDPEALEINTLENAIYMGMKNDLSFLIDDKLSLYEHQSTVNPNMPLRFLFYISDLYSCMTTEENFYGRKALSIPIPCFVIFYNGAEPQPDRKILRLSDLYTVRMKETQLELTAVLLNINRNHNRELMEACRDLKDYAEYVDRVRKYARELPLSEAVERAITECIRKGILKEFLEKNRAEVKKMSIYEYDQEKHIRMERQDAWEEGAEQQLIKIIKNMTKKGRNVSQIAEELGEDETRIRELAKKSTE
;
A
#
# COMPACT_ATOMS: atom_id res chain seq x y z
N MET A 1 -5.35 25.40 57.12
CA MET A 1 -4.40 25.34 55.98
C MET A 1 -4.21 23.86 55.68
N GLY A 2 -5.03 23.19 54.88
CA GLY A 2 -5.33 23.47 53.48
C GLY A 2 -4.61 22.40 52.65
N GLN A 3 -5.14 21.16 52.66
CA GLN A 3 -4.61 20.03 51.88
C GLN A 3 -4.88 20.28 50.38
N THR A 4 -3.84 20.44 49.59
CA THR A 4 -3.94 20.52 48.13
C THR A 4 -3.89 19.12 47.54
N LYS A 5 -5.06 18.54 47.27
CA LYS A 5 -5.20 17.38 46.38
C LYS A 5 -4.95 17.86 44.95
N ASN A 6 -3.86 17.43 44.34
CA ASN A 6 -3.65 17.65 42.91
C ASN A 6 -4.37 16.54 42.14
N ASN A 7 -5.67 16.77 41.88
CA ASN A 7 -6.44 16.04 40.88
C ASN A 7 -6.01 16.56 39.50
N GLY A 8 -5.34 15.73 38.71
CA GLY A 8 -4.92 16.13 37.37
C GLY A 8 -4.16 15.03 36.63
N ALA A 9 -4.71 13.82 36.58
CA ALA A 9 -4.18 12.72 35.74
C ALA A 9 -5.33 11.87 35.19
N ALA A 10 -6.40 12.52 34.74
CA ALA A 10 -7.51 11.88 34.07
C ALA A 10 -8.16 12.88 33.12
N GLU A 11 -7.45 13.31 32.07
CA GLU A 11 -8.09 13.94 30.93
C GLU A 11 -7.24 13.77 29.66
N ASN A 12 -7.90 13.27 28.61
CA ASN A 12 -7.47 13.07 27.22
C ASN A 12 -6.83 11.73 26.82
N PHE A 13 -7.47 10.61 27.18
CA PHE A 13 -7.48 9.37 26.37
C PHE A 13 -8.52 9.41 25.23
N SER A 14 -8.66 10.55 24.55
CA SER A 14 -9.54 10.70 23.37
C SER A 14 -8.76 11.03 22.10
N ALA A 15 -7.51 10.59 22.01
CA ALA A 15 -6.72 10.69 20.78
C ALA A 15 -7.26 9.72 19.70
N ASN A 16 -8.07 10.28 18.80
CA ASN A 16 -8.37 9.81 17.43
C ASN A 16 -8.84 8.36 17.21
N ARG A 17 -10.12 8.10 17.52
CA ARG A 17 -10.90 6.93 17.04
C ARG A 17 -11.18 6.88 15.51
N ASN A 18 -10.50 7.68 14.68
CA ASN A 18 -10.87 7.87 13.26
C ASN A 18 -9.99 7.15 12.22
N TYR A 19 -9.01 6.33 12.62
CA TYR A 19 -8.26 5.52 11.66
C TYR A 19 -9.01 4.23 11.34
N LYS A 20 -9.60 4.15 10.13
CA LYS A 20 -10.19 2.90 9.62
C LYS A 20 -9.05 1.95 9.20
N SER A 21 -9.05 0.71 9.68
CA SER A 21 -8.08 -0.32 9.26
C SER A 21 -8.56 -0.98 7.97
N THR A 22 -7.63 -1.34 7.08
CA THR A 22 -7.97 -2.13 5.89
C THR A 22 -8.55 -3.50 6.26
N VAL A 23 -9.29 -4.12 5.34
CA VAL A 23 -9.70 -5.52 5.46
C VAL A 23 -8.47 -6.44 5.66
N PHE A 24 -7.34 -6.14 5.01
CA PHE A 24 -6.09 -6.87 5.21
C PHE A 24 -5.56 -6.73 6.64
N ALA A 25 -5.44 -5.51 7.15
CA ALA A 25 -4.99 -5.25 8.52
C ALA A 25 -5.98 -5.80 9.56
N MET A 26 -7.29 -5.76 9.30
CA MET A 26 -8.30 -6.40 10.15
C MET A 26 -8.11 -7.93 10.19
N LEU A 27 -7.82 -8.56 9.05
CA LEU A 27 -7.62 -10.00 8.95
C LEU A 27 -6.37 -10.46 9.70
N PHE A 28 -5.25 -9.77 9.51
CA PHE A 28 -3.96 -10.11 10.10
C PHE A 28 -3.63 -9.33 11.38
N GLY A 29 -4.60 -8.61 11.93
CA GLY A 29 -4.54 -8.10 13.30
C GLY A 29 -4.74 -9.19 14.36
N ASP A 30 -5.22 -10.36 13.95
CA ASP A 30 -5.25 -11.58 14.76
C ASP A 30 -3.85 -12.22 14.80
N ARG A 31 -3.34 -12.49 16.02
CA ARG A 31 -1.97 -13.00 16.22
C ARG A 31 -1.73 -14.34 15.56
N GLU A 32 -2.70 -15.25 15.58
CA GLU A 32 -2.53 -16.57 14.97
C GLU A 32 -2.42 -16.46 13.45
N ARG A 33 -3.29 -15.63 12.84
CA ARG A 33 -3.24 -15.34 11.39
C ARG A 33 -1.93 -14.66 11.01
N LEU A 34 -1.48 -13.69 11.82
CA LEU A 34 -0.22 -12.98 11.60
C LEU A 34 0.99 -13.92 11.69
N LEU A 35 1.02 -14.83 12.66
CA LEU A 35 2.09 -15.82 12.80
C LEU A 35 2.14 -16.75 11.59
N ARG A 36 0.98 -17.22 11.11
CA ARG A 36 0.90 -18.04 9.89
C ARG A 36 1.43 -17.28 8.67
N LEU A 37 1.09 -16.00 8.53
CA LEU A 37 1.61 -15.16 7.46
C LEU A 37 3.13 -14.99 7.56
N TYR A 38 3.64 -14.68 8.76
CA TYR A 38 5.07 -14.53 9.00
C TYR A 38 5.84 -15.83 8.69
N ASN A 39 5.34 -16.98 9.13
CA ASN A 39 5.92 -18.29 8.84
C ASN A 39 6.00 -18.55 7.33
N ALA A 40 4.91 -18.26 6.61
CA ALA A 40 4.86 -18.43 5.16
C ALA A 40 5.85 -17.53 4.40
N ILE A 41 6.07 -16.31 4.88
CA ILE A 41 7.04 -15.36 4.29
C ILE A 41 8.48 -15.72 4.63
N SER A 42 8.75 -16.09 5.88
CA SER A 42 10.10 -16.33 6.38
C SER A 42 10.60 -17.76 6.17
N GLY A 43 9.72 -18.69 5.79
CA GLY A 43 10.00 -20.13 5.74
C GLY A 43 10.20 -20.76 7.12
N LYS A 44 9.76 -20.07 8.19
CA LYS A 44 9.84 -20.54 9.57
C LYS A 44 8.57 -21.27 9.98
N ASN A 45 8.56 -21.83 11.19
CA ASN A 45 7.46 -22.64 11.70
C ASN A 45 7.23 -22.39 13.21
N TYR A 46 7.14 -21.12 13.60
CA TYR A 46 6.78 -20.75 14.97
C TYR A 46 5.35 -21.21 15.27
N GLN A 47 5.11 -21.77 16.46
CA GLN A 47 3.80 -22.29 16.87
C GLN A 47 3.10 -21.44 17.91
N ASP A 48 3.84 -20.55 18.58
CA ASP A 48 3.33 -19.71 19.66
C ASP A 48 3.01 -18.30 19.14
N PRO A 49 1.73 -17.90 19.03
CA PRO A 49 1.34 -16.56 18.62
C PRO A 49 1.73 -15.48 19.62
N GLU A 50 1.95 -15.82 20.89
CA GLU A 50 2.37 -14.87 21.92
C GLU A 50 3.86 -14.50 21.81
N ALA A 51 4.62 -15.21 20.96
CA ALA A 51 5.97 -14.80 20.57
C ALA A 51 5.99 -13.54 19.67
N LEU A 52 4.83 -13.10 19.17
CA LEU A 52 4.69 -11.86 18.41
C LEU A 52 4.48 -10.67 19.35
N GLU A 53 5.47 -9.79 19.41
CA GLU A 53 5.31 -8.48 20.03
C GLU A 53 4.80 -7.50 18.98
N ILE A 54 3.49 -7.27 18.96
CA ILE A 54 2.85 -6.34 18.02
C ILE A 54 3.18 -4.91 18.45
N ASN A 55 4.11 -4.28 17.74
CA ASN A 55 4.41 -2.87 17.83
C ASN A 55 3.55 -2.14 16.80
N THR A 56 2.23 -2.08 17.02
CA THR A 56 1.36 -1.31 16.13
C THR A 56 1.83 0.14 16.15
N LEU A 57 2.37 0.60 15.02
CA LEU A 57 2.71 1.99 14.83
C LEU A 57 1.43 2.82 15.04
N GLU A 58 1.46 3.72 16.02
CA GLU A 58 0.57 4.89 16.04
C GLU A 58 1.12 5.91 15.04
N ASN A 59 1.05 5.57 13.75
CA ASN A 59 1.56 6.40 12.66
C ASN A 59 0.78 7.72 12.58
N ALA A 60 1.27 8.76 13.27
CA ALA A 60 0.76 10.12 13.20
C ALA A 60 1.27 10.91 11.97
N ILE A 61 2.24 10.37 11.23
CA ILE A 61 2.92 11.10 10.14
C ILE A 61 2.09 11.15 8.85
N TYR A 62 1.16 10.21 8.64
CA TYR A 62 0.30 10.20 7.45
C TYR A 62 -1.17 10.04 7.83
N MET A 63 -1.95 11.09 7.60
CA MET A 63 -3.42 11.06 7.73
C MET A 63 -3.99 10.05 6.71
N GLY A 64 -4.68 8.99 7.16
CA GLY A 64 -5.19 7.95 6.25
C GLY A 64 -5.78 6.70 6.93
N MET A 65 -5.87 5.59 6.19
CA MET A 65 -6.22 4.25 6.71
C MET A 65 -4.97 3.51 7.22
N LYS A 66 -5.12 2.66 8.25
CA LYS A 66 -4.06 1.75 8.70
C LYS A 66 -4.01 0.53 7.77
N ASN A 67 -2.94 0.44 6.99
CA ASN A 67 -2.72 -0.63 5.98
C ASN A 67 -1.51 -1.49 6.33
N ASP A 68 -0.83 -1.14 7.40
CA ASP A 68 0.45 -1.64 7.84
C ASP A 68 0.33 -2.46 9.14
N LEU A 69 1.18 -3.47 9.25
CA LEU A 69 1.38 -4.31 10.43
C LEU A 69 2.86 -4.23 10.79
N SER A 70 3.14 -3.92 12.04
CA SER A 70 4.50 -3.85 12.58
C SER A 70 4.58 -4.73 13.81
N PHE A 71 5.54 -5.65 13.82
CA PHE A 71 5.69 -6.63 14.89
C PHE A 71 7.12 -7.16 14.97
N LEU A 72 7.53 -7.55 16.18
CA LEU A 72 8.81 -8.17 16.47
C LEU A 72 8.61 -9.67 16.74
N ILE A 73 9.52 -10.49 16.20
CA ILE A 73 9.65 -11.91 16.55
C ILE A 73 11.11 -12.32 16.36
N ASP A 74 11.73 -12.91 17.39
CA ASP A 74 13.12 -13.42 17.33
C ASP A 74 14.13 -12.36 16.81
N ASP A 75 14.11 -11.17 17.43
CA ASP A 75 14.93 -9.98 17.07
C ASP A 75 14.79 -9.51 15.61
N LYS A 76 13.70 -9.88 14.94
CA LYS A 76 13.37 -9.41 13.59
C LYS A 76 12.15 -8.53 13.63
N LEU A 77 12.35 -7.28 13.25
CA LEU A 77 11.31 -6.28 13.17
C LEU A 77 10.68 -6.31 11.77
N SER A 78 9.48 -6.88 11.67
CA SER A 78 8.78 -7.03 10.40
C SER A 78 7.76 -5.91 10.20
N LEU A 79 7.86 -5.22 9.05
CA LEU A 79 6.92 -4.21 8.61
C LEU A 79 6.25 -4.68 7.33
N TYR A 80 4.98 -5.02 7.43
CA TYR A 80 4.15 -5.52 6.36
C TYR A 80 3.14 -4.46 5.95
N GLU A 81 3.09 -4.10 4.68
CA GLU A 81 2.12 -3.13 4.17
C GLU A 81 1.32 -3.71 3.01
N HIS A 82 0.00 -3.51 3.04
CA HIS A 82 -0.87 -3.86 1.92
C HIS A 82 -1.07 -2.67 0.98
N GLN A 83 -1.04 -2.92 -0.33
CA GLN A 83 -1.29 -1.90 -1.36
C GLN A 83 -2.16 -2.46 -2.50
N SER A 84 -3.20 -1.72 -2.87
CA SER A 84 -4.01 -1.96 -4.07
C SER A 84 -3.57 -1.12 -5.28
N THR A 85 -2.56 -0.26 -5.09
CA THR A 85 -2.05 0.65 -6.12
C THR A 85 -0.53 0.62 -6.11
N VAL A 86 0.10 0.71 -7.29
CA VAL A 86 1.57 0.72 -7.36
C VAL A 86 2.10 2.02 -6.75
N ASN A 87 3.01 1.87 -5.79
CA ASN A 87 3.67 2.98 -5.10
C ASN A 87 5.20 2.78 -5.09
N PRO A 88 5.95 3.52 -5.93
CA PRO A 88 7.42 3.41 -5.94
C PRO A 88 8.08 4.01 -4.70
N ASN A 89 7.36 4.86 -3.94
CA ASN A 89 7.90 5.59 -2.78
C ASN A 89 7.90 4.75 -1.49
N MET A 90 7.51 3.48 -1.56
CA MET A 90 7.44 2.58 -0.41
C MET A 90 8.76 2.44 0.38
N PRO A 91 9.94 2.33 -0.25
CA PRO A 91 11.19 2.29 0.50
C PRO A 91 11.43 3.53 1.36
N LEU A 92 11.05 4.71 0.87
CA LEU A 92 11.16 5.96 1.64
C LEU A 92 10.17 5.98 2.81
N ARG A 93 8.94 5.49 2.61
CA ARG A 93 7.97 5.36 3.72
C ARG A 93 8.45 4.40 4.79
N PHE A 94 8.98 3.25 4.40
CA PHE A 94 9.57 2.31 5.36
C PHE A 94 10.76 2.89 6.10
N LEU A 95 11.57 3.75 5.47
CA LEU A 95 12.66 4.47 6.16
C LEU A 95 12.12 5.33 7.30
N PHE A 96 11.01 6.04 7.10
CA PHE A 96 10.39 6.81 8.17
C PHE A 96 9.85 5.90 9.28
N TYR A 97 9.12 4.85 8.93
CA TYR A 97 8.57 3.91 9.92
C TYR A 97 9.65 3.25 10.77
N ILE A 98 10.72 2.76 10.15
CA ILE A 98 11.78 2.09 10.89
C ILE A 98 12.58 3.06 11.77
N SER A 99 12.74 4.31 11.32
CA SER A 99 13.41 5.35 12.12
C SER A 99 12.63 5.66 13.38
N ASP A 100 11.30 5.79 13.28
CA ASP A 100 10.43 6.03 14.43
C ASP A 100 10.44 4.83 15.40
N LEU A 101 10.34 3.60 14.88
CA LEU A 101 10.38 2.39 15.70
C LEU A 101 11.69 2.27 16.47
N TYR A 102 12.83 2.44 15.80
CA TYR A 102 14.14 2.39 16.47
C TYR A 102 14.31 3.52 17.48
N SER A 103 13.83 4.73 17.17
CA SER A 103 13.82 5.85 18.12
C SER A 103 13.06 5.47 19.41
N CYS A 104 11.84 4.94 19.28
CA CYS A 104 11.06 4.47 20.43
C CYS A 104 11.77 3.36 21.20
N MET A 105 12.31 2.35 20.51
CA MET A 105 13.00 1.21 21.12
C MET A 105 14.28 1.59 21.86
N THR A 106 14.89 2.72 21.51
CA THR A 106 16.18 3.16 22.06
C THR A 106 16.06 4.38 22.99
N THR A 107 14.85 4.73 23.42
CA THR A 107 14.58 5.94 24.23
C THR A 107 15.42 6.01 25.51
N GLU A 108 15.66 4.88 26.18
CA GLU A 108 16.42 4.81 27.43
C GLU A 108 17.89 4.41 27.23
N GLU A 109 18.32 4.22 25.98
CA GLU A 109 19.65 3.75 25.65
C GLU A 109 20.71 4.86 25.68
N ASN A 110 21.91 4.51 26.14
CA ASN A 110 23.02 5.48 26.21
C ASN A 110 23.81 5.52 24.90
N PHE A 111 23.34 6.32 23.95
CA PHE A 111 24.02 6.57 22.67
C PHE A 111 25.42 7.19 22.81
N TYR A 112 25.72 7.87 23.91
CA TYR A 112 27.03 8.47 24.18
C TYR A 112 27.97 7.52 24.95
N GLY A 113 27.49 6.31 25.26
CA GLY A 113 28.26 5.27 25.90
C GLY A 113 29.34 4.68 24.99
N ARG A 114 30.29 3.97 25.58
CA ARG A 114 31.33 3.23 24.81
C ARG A 114 30.87 1.88 24.29
N LYS A 115 29.70 1.39 24.73
CA LYS A 115 29.15 0.10 24.30
C LYS A 115 28.25 0.32 23.10
N ALA A 116 28.43 -0.49 22.06
CA ALA A 116 27.54 -0.49 20.91
C ALA A 116 26.14 -0.96 21.31
N LEU A 117 25.11 -0.29 20.78
CA LEU A 117 23.72 -0.72 20.92
C LEU A 117 23.43 -1.81 19.89
N SER A 118 22.62 -2.80 20.29
CA SER A 118 22.07 -3.81 19.38
C SER A 118 20.63 -3.45 19.09
N ILE A 119 20.25 -3.49 17.81
CA ILE A 119 18.89 -3.20 17.34
C ILE A 119 18.40 -4.36 16.47
N PRO A 120 17.09 -4.65 16.46
CA PRO A 120 16.55 -5.77 15.69
C PRO A 120 16.68 -5.54 14.19
N ILE A 121 16.91 -6.61 13.42
CA ILE A 121 17.07 -6.51 11.97
C ILE A 121 15.69 -6.25 11.32
N PRO A 122 15.56 -5.29 10.39
CA PRO A 122 14.27 -4.99 9.80
C PRO A 122 13.95 -5.89 8.59
N CYS A 123 12.66 -6.19 8.39
CA CYS A 123 12.15 -6.89 7.22
C CYS A 123 10.94 -6.15 6.64
N PHE A 124 11.05 -5.71 5.38
CA PHE A 124 10.04 -4.90 4.71
C PHE A 124 9.34 -5.69 3.61
N VAL A 125 8.03 -5.89 3.73
CA VAL A 125 7.22 -6.65 2.78
C VAL A 125 5.98 -5.87 2.36
N ILE A 126 5.71 -5.83 1.07
CA ILE A 126 4.55 -5.17 0.48
C ILE A 126 3.69 -6.24 -0.17
N PHE A 127 2.45 -6.37 0.28
CA PHE A 127 1.45 -7.24 -0.31
C PHE A 127 0.65 -6.46 -1.35
N TYR A 128 0.94 -6.72 -2.62
CA TYR A 128 0.28 -6.06 -3.73
C TYR A 128 -0.88 -6.89 -4.25
N ASN A 129 -2.09 -6.35 -4.23
CA ASN A 129 -3.22 -6.95 -4.91
C ASN A 129 -3.88 -5.97 -5.88
N GLY A 130 -3.21 -4.98 -6.46
CA GLY A 130 -3.86 -4.03 -7.36
C GLY A 130 -4.21 -4.58 -8.75
N ALA A 131 -4.89 -3.76 -9.56
CA ALA A 131 -5.28 -4.12 -10.93
C ALA A 131 -4.16 -3.96 -11.98
N GLU A 132 -3.16 -3.12 -11.72
CA GLU A 132 -2.02 -2.98 -12.62
C GLU A 132 -1.17 -4.28 -12.58
N PRO A 133 -0.85 -4.91 -13.73
CA PRO A 133 -0.03 -6.12 -13.72
C PRO A 133 1.32 -5.90 -13.04
N GLN A 134 1.68 -6.79 -12.11
CA GLN A 134 2.98 -6.81 -11.44
C GLN A 134 3.56 -8.24 -11.46
N PRO A 135 4.90 -8.40 -11.47
CA PRO A 135 5.51 -9.72 -11.33
C PRO A 135 5.22 -10.31 -9.94
N ASP A 136 5.36 -11.64 -9.80
CA ASP A 136 5.21 -12.32 -8.50
C ASP A 136 6.05 -11.67 -7.41
N ARG A 137 7.29 -11.31 -7.73
CA ARG A 137 8.22 -10.68 -6.80
C ARG A 137 8.94 -9.51 -7.45
N LYS A 138 9.00 -8.39 -6.74
CA LYS A 138 9.78 -7.19 -7.14
C LYS A 138 10.51 -6.65 -5.92
N ILE A 139 11.76 -6.21 -6.12
CA ILE A 139 12.51 -5.49 -5.08
C ILE A 139 12.39 -4.00 -5.40
N LEU A 140 11.94 -3.22 -4.42
CA LEU A 140 11.99 -1.76 -4.45
C LEU A 140 13.19 -1.31 -3.62
N ARG A 141 13.93 -0.32 -4.13
CA ARG A 141 15.13 0.21 -3.48
C ARG A 141 14.97 1.68 -3.18
N LEU A 142 15.51 2.13 -2.05
CA LEU A 142 15.53 3.55 -1.72
C LEU A 142 16.41 4.31 -2.72
N SER A 143 17.50 3.70 -3.18
CA SER A 143 18.42 4.29 -4.16
C SER A 143 17.79 4.56 -5.53
N ASP A 144 16.69 3.89 -5.89
CA ASP A 144 15.94 4.17 -7.13
C ASP A 144 15.28 5.56 -7.10
N LEU A 145 15.09 6.14 -5.91
CA LEU A 145 14.47 7.45 -5.69
C LEU A 145 15.50 8.59 -5.66
N TYR A 146 16.80 8.29 -5.66
CA TYR A 146 17.84 9.31 -5.60
C TYR A 146 17.98 10.04 -6.92
N THR A 147 18.10 11.37 -6.83
CA THR A 147 18.30 12.25 -8.00
C THR A 147 19.65 12.02 -8.68
N VAL A 148 20.66 11.62 -7.90
CA VAL A 148 22.01 11.34 -8.37
C VAL A 148 22.35 9.88 -8.08
N ARG A 149 22.73 9.14 -9.13
CA ARG A 149 23.18 7.76 -9.00
C ARG A 149 24.68 7.72 -8.74
N MET A 150 25.06 7.08 -7.64
CA MET A 150 26.45 6.83 -7.28
C MET A 150 26.76 5.34 -7.39
N LYS A 151 28.06 5.02 -7.52
CA LYS A 151 28.52 3.62 -7.57
C LYS A 151 28.32 2.90 -6.23
N GLU A 152 28.50 3.60 -5.12
CA GLU A 152 28.26 3.10 -3.77
C GLU A 152 27.11 3.87 -3.13
N THR A 153 26.13 3.13 -2.63
CA THR A 153 24.96 3.66 -1.92
C THR A 153 25.26 3.72 -0.43
N GLN A 154 25.28 4.91 0.16
CA GLN A 154 25.56 5.09 1.60
C GLN A 154 24.39 4.70 2.50
N LEU A 155 23.16 4.91 2.02
CA LEU A 155 21.93 4.50 2.70
C LEU A 155 21.08 3.68 1.73
N GLU A 156 20.92 2.39 2.00
CA GLU A 156 20.09 1.52 1.19
C GLU A 156 19.04 0.85 2.05
N LEU A 157 17.79 0.95 1.61
CA LEU A 157 16.67 0.21 2.16
C LEU A 157 16.00 -0.53 1.01
N THR A 158 15.87 -1.84 1.16
CA THR A 158 15.19 -2.69 0.18
C THR A 158 13.90 -3.23 0.75
N ALA A 159 12.82 -3.12 -0.01
CA ALA A 159 11.53 -3.72 0.31
C ALA A 159 11.14 -4.76 -0.74
N VAL A 160 10.55 -5.86 -0.29
CA VAL A 160 10.07 -6.93 -1.18
C VAL A 160 8.58 -6.72 -1.43
N LEU A 161 8.22 -6.46 -2.68
CA LEU A 161 6.83 -6.49 -3.13
C LEU A 161 6.48 -7.89 -3.62
N LEU A 162 5.38 -8.42 -3.10
CA LEU A 162 4.81 -9.72 -3.44
C LEU A 162 3.42 -9.51 -4.04
N ASN A 163 3.24 -9.95 -5.29
CA ASN A 163 1.94 -9.92 -5.94
C ASN A 163 1.06 -11.05 -5.40
N ILE A 164 0.05 -10.69 -4.61
CA ILE A 164 -0.88 -11.64 -4.00
C ILE A 164 -2.18 -11.77 -4.79
N ASN A 165 -2.27 -11.24 -6.01
CA ASN A 165 -3.43 -11.47 -6.85
C ASN A 165 -3.60 -12.97 -7.15
N ARG A 166 -4.84 -13.36 -7.49
CA ARG A 166 -5.16 -14.73 -7.88
C ARG A 166 -4.21 -15.22 -8.98
N ASN A 167 -3.71 -16.45 -8.82
CA ASN A 167 -2.74 -17.13 -9.69
C ASN A 167 -1.28 -16.65 -9.59
N HIS A 168 -0.94 -15.76 -8.66
CA HIS A 168 0.44 -15.36 -8.37
C HIS A 168 0.96 -15.98 -7.07
N ASN A 169 2.29 -16.10 -6.92
CA ASN A 169 3.00 -16.58 -5.73
C ASN A 169 2.41 -17.88 -5.16
N ARG A 170 2.30 -18.91 -6.00
CA ARG A 170 1.60 -20.17 -5.66
C ARG A 170 2.07 -20.80 -4.35
N GLU A 171 3.39 -20.89 -4.14
CA GLU A 171 3.97 -21.49 -2.93
C GLU A 171 3.56 -20.72 -1.66
N LEU A 172 3.63 -19.38 -1.69
CA LEU A 172 3.17 -18.52 -0.59
C LEU A 172 1.67 -18.71 -0.31
N MET A 173 0.86 -18.80 -1.36
CA MET A 173 -0.60 -19.01 -1.23
C MET A 173 -0.94 -20.39 -0.68
N GLU A 174 -0.13 -21.41 -0.97
CA GLU A 174 -0.27 -22.75 -0.41
C GLU A 174 0.19 -22.78 1.06
N ALA A 175 1.24 -22.02 1.41
CA ALA A 175 1.75 -21.91 2.77
C ALA A 175 0.86 -21.07 3.70
N CYS A 176 0.15 -20.07 3.19
CA CYS A 176 -0.77 -19.22 3.97
C CYS A 176 -2.18 -19.23 3.39
N ARG A 177 -3.03 -20.13 3.90
CA ARG A 177 -4.43 -20.23 3.49
C ARG A 177 -5.21 -18.93 3.68
N ASP A 178 -4.97 -18.21 4.79
CA ASP A 178 -5.66 -16.94 5.07
C ASP A 178 -5.35 -15.88 4.01
N LEU A 179 -4.10 -15.80 3.54
CA LEU A 179 -3.68 -14.89 2.47
C LEU A 179 -4.31 -15.29 1.12
N LYS A 180 -4.34 -16.59 0.82
CA LYS A 180 -4.98 -17.14 -0.39
C LYS A 180 -6.48 -16.87 -0.41
N ASP A 181 -7.16 -17.10 0.70
CA ASP A 181 -8.60 -16.86 0.83
C ASP A 181 -8.91 -15.35 0.74
N TYR A 182 -8.05 -14.49 1.29
CA TYR A 182 -8.13 -13.04 1.11
C TYR A 182 -7.99 -12.63 -0.37
N ALA A 183 -7.01 -13.17 -1.08
CA ALA A 183 -6.83 -12.91 -2.50
C ALA A 183 -8.06 -13.32 -3.34
N GLU A 184 -8.65 -14.48 -3.05
CA GLU A 184 -9.88 -14.96 -3.70
C GLU A 184 -11.10 -14.08 -3.36
N TYR A 185 -11.21 -13.58 -2.13
CA TYR A 185 -12.25 -12.62 -1.75
C TYR A 185 -12.15 -11.33 -2.58
N VAL A 186 -10.96 -10.74 -2.66
CA VAL A 186 -10.72 -9.50 -3.42
C VAL A 186 -10.98 -9.69 -4.92
N ASP A 187 -10.55 -10.81 -5.49
CA ASP A 187 -10.83 -11.18 -6.89
C ASP A 187 -12.33 -11.22 -7.17
N ARG A 188 -13.13 -11.80 -6.26
CA ARG A 188 -14.60 -11.87 -6.41
C ARG A 188 -15.26 -10.51 -6.31
N VAL A 189 -14.85 -9.67 -5.36
CA VAL A 189 -15.35 -8.29 -5.26
C VAL A 189 -15.14 -7.57 -6.58
N ARG A 190 -13.92 -7.63 -7.15
CA ARG A 190 -13.60 -7.04 -8.44
C ARG A 190 -14.42 -7.61 -9.59
N LYS A 191 -14.55 -8.94 -9.65
CA LYS A 191 -15.33 -9.61 -10.69
C LYS A 191 -16.77 -9.13 -10.67
N TYR A 192 -17.40 -9.08 -9.50
CA TYR A 192 -18.80 -8.66 -9.39
C TYR A 192 -18.99 -7.16 -9.59
N ALA A 193 -18.03 -6.33 -9.18
CA ALA A 193 -18.09 -4.88 -9.36
C ALA A 193 -18.01 -4.43 -10.84
N ARG A 194 -17.70 -5.35 -11.78
CA ARG A 194 -17.79 -5.09 -13.22
C ARG A 194 -19.23 -5.12 -13.74
N GLU A 195 -20.12 -5.83 -13.06
CA GLU A 195 -21.48 -6.12 -13.53
C GLU A 195 -22.56 -5.57 -12.59
N LEU A 196 -22.23 -5.37 -11.31
CA LEU A 196 -23.15 -4.96 -10.26
C LEU A 196 -22.73 -3.65 -9.59
N PRO A 197 -23.67 -2.92 -8.97
CA PRO A 197 -23.33 -1.84 -8.05
C PRO A 197 -22.36 -2.32 -6.96
N LEU A 198 -21.37 -1.51 -6.59
CA LEU A 198 -20.27 -1.92 -5.71
C LEU A 198 -20.76 -2.52 -4.38
N SER A 199 -21.77 -1.93 -3.75
CA SER A 199 -22.34 -2.43 -2.49
C SER A 199 -22.93 -3.85 -2.64
N GLU A 200 -23.59 -4.12 -3.76
CA GLU A 200 -24.16 -5.45 -4.08
C GLU A 200 -23.06 -6.44 -4.46
N ALA A 201 -22.04 -5.99 -5.20
CA ALA A 201 -20.88 -6.79 -5.56
C ALA A 201 -20.14 -7.30 -4.31
N VAL A 202 -19.91 -6.41 -3.34
CA VAL A 202 -19.28 -6.75 -2.06
C VAL A 202 -20.18 -7.70 -1.26
N GLU A 203 -21.48 -7.42 -1.12
CA GLU A 203 -22.41 -8.30 -0.41
C GLU A 203 -22.45 -9.72 -1.01
N ARG A 204 -22.48 -9.79 -2.34
CA ARG A 204 -22.45 -11.05 -3.09
C ARG A 204 -21.13 -11.79 -2.87
N ALA A 205 -20.00 -11.10 -2.94
CA ALA A 205 -18.68 -11.69 -2.70
C ALA A 205 -18.56 -12.27 -1.29
N ILE A 206 -18.98 -11.51 -0.27
CA ILE A 206 -18.99 -11.96 1.12
C ILE A 206 -19.87 -13.22 1.28
N THR A 207 -21.12 -13.17 0.79
CA THR A 207 -22.07 -14.29 0.89
C THR A 207 -21.51 -15.55 0.24
N GLU A 208 -20.92 -15.43 -0.95
CA GLU A 208 -20.34 -16.57 -1.64
C GLU A 208 -19.08 -17.11 -0.95
N CYS A 209 -18.23 -16.24 -0.42
CA CYS A 209 -17.03 -16.65 0.31
C CYS A 209 -17.38 -17.44 1.56
N ILE A 210 -18.32 -16.94 2.37
CA ILE A 210 -18.85 -17.67 3.54
C ILE A 210 -19.39 -19.03 3.14
N ARG A 211 -20.25 -19.09 2.10
CA ARG A 211 -20.82 -20.36 1.61
C ARG A 211 -19.76 -21.37 1.15
N LYS A 212 -18.67 -20.88 0.54
CA LYS A 212 -17.56 -21.72 0.04
C LYS A 212 -16.46 -21.97 1.07
N GLY A 213 -16.61 -21.50 2.31
CA GLY A 213 -15.61 -21.69 3.37
C GLY A 213 -14.34 -20.83 3.22
N ILE A 214 -14.39 -19.75 2.43
CA ILE A 214 -13.28 -18.82 2.19
C ILE A 214 -13.41 -17.66 3.17
N LEU A 215 -12.39 -17.48 4.03
CA LEU A 215 -12.41 -16.51 5.15
C LEU A 215 -13.70 -16.59 6.00
N LYS A 216 -14.34 -17.76 6.08
CA LYS A 216 -15.72 -17.91 6.60
C LYS A 216 -15.90 -17.26 7.97
N GLU A 217 -15.12 -17.69 8.96
CA GLU A 217 -15.22 -17.20 10.34
C GLU A 217 -14.98 -15.69 10.43
N PHE A 218 -13.98 -15.18 9.70
CA PHE A 218 -13.65 -13.75 9.66
C PHE A 218 -14.79 -12.93 9.06
N LEU A 219 -15.36 -13.38 7.93
CA LEU A 219 -16.44 -12.70 7.23
C LEU A 219 -17.78 -12.79 7.97
N GLU A 220 -18.07 -13.90 8.64
CA GLU A 220 -19.26 -14.05 9.49
C GLU A 220 -19.18 -13.08 10.68
N LYS A 221 -18.03 -13.05 11.37
CA LYS A 221 -17.82 -12.19 12.54
C LYS A 221 -17.79 -10.69 12.20
N ASN A 222 -17.20 -10.33 11.06
CA ASN A 222 -16.91 -8.92 10.71
C ASN A 222 -17.73 -8.41 9.52
N ARG A 223 -18.83 -9.07 9.14
CA ARG A 223 -19.58 -8.80 7.91
C ARG A 223 -19.82 -7.32 7.60
N ALA A 224 -20.40 -6.60 8.57
CA ALA A 224 -20.79 -5.20 8.39
C ALA A 224 -19.57 -4.29 8.17
N GLU A 225 -18.51 -4.48 8.95
CA GLU A 225 -17.30 -3.67 8.85
C GLU A 225 -16.50 -4.02 7.60
N VAL A 226 -16.34 -5.31 7.27
CA VAL A 226 -15.68 -5.75 6.04
C VAL A 226 -16.41 -5.21 4.82
N LYS A 227 -17.75 -5.22 4.79
CA LYS A 227 -18.53 -4.63 3.70
C LYS A 227 -18.22 -3.15 3.53
N LYS A 228 -18.33 -2.38 4.62
CA LYS A 228 -18.07 -0.93 4.64
C LYS A 228 -16.66 -0.61 4.18
N MET A 229 -15.66 -1.34 4.69
CA MET A 229 -14.25 -1.14 4.35
C MET A 229 -13.94 -1.54 2.92
N SER A 230 -14.50 -2.66 2.44
CA SER A 230 -14.28 -3.08 1.04
C SER A 230 -14.85 -2.08 0.04
N ILE A 231 -16.02 -1.49 0.32
CA ILE A 231 -16.59 -0.42 -0.52
C ILE A 231 -15.66 0.80 -0.53
N TYR A 232 -15.24 1.25 0.67
CA TYR A 232 -14.37 2.41 0.79
C TYR A 232 -13.01 2.22 0.10
N GLU A 233 -12.35 1.08 0.31
CA GLU A 233 -11.07 0.74 -0.33
C GLU A 233 -11.19 0.70 -1.85
N TYR A 234 -12.26 0.11 -2.37
CA TYR A 234 -12.47 -0.01 -3.80
C TYR A 234 -12.76 1.35 -4.45
N ASP A 235 -13.58 2.19 -3.82
CA ASP A 235 -13.86 3.55 -4.33
C ASP A 235 -12.60 4.41 -4.32
N GLN A 236 -11.78 4.34 -3.26
CA GLN A 236 -10.48 4.99 -3.19
C GLN A 236 -9.53 4.51 -4.30
N GLU A 237 -9.38 3.19 -4.50
CA GLU A 237 -8.57 2.62 -5.57
C GLU A 237 -9.04 3.10 -6.95
N LYS A 238 -10.36 3.13 -7.16
CA LYS A 238 -10.97 3.56 -8.43
C LYS A 238 -10.73 5.05 -8.69
N HIS A 239 -10.86 5.91 -7.68
CA HIS A 239 -10.58 7.33 -7.77
C HIS A 239 -9.13 7.61 -8.15
N ILE A 240 -8.17 7.02 -7.42
CA ILE A 240 -6.73 7.18 -7.70
C ILE A 240 -6.40 6.73 -9.12
N ARG A 241 -7.05 5.66 -9.60
CA ARG A 241 -6.84 5.16 -10.96
C ARG A 241 -7.37 6.14 -12.02
N MET A 242 -8.54 6.73 -11.81
CA MET A 242 -9.08 7.74 -12.72
C MET A 242 -8.18 8.97 -12.77
N GLU A 243 -7.77 9.50 -11.62
CA GLU A 243 -6.86 10.65 -11.55
C GLU A 243 -5.53 10.40 -12.27
N ARG A 244 -4.99 9.17 -12.16
CA ARG A 244 -3.78 8.77 -12.91
C ARG A 244 -4.00 8.72 -14.41
N GLN A 245 -5.15 8.22 -14.85
CA GLN A 245 -5.50 8.14 -16.26
C GLN A 245 -5.68 9.55 -16.85
N ASP A 246 -6.42 10.41 -16.15
CA ASP A 246 -6.65 11.80 -16.55
C ASP A 246 -5.32 12.55 -16.63
N ALA A 247 -4.45 12.43 -15.61
CA ALA A 247 -3.12 13.04 -15.60
C ALA A 247 -2.21 12.53 -16.74
N TRP A 248 -2.33 11.25 -17.11
CA TRP A 248 -1.58 10.68 -18.23
C TRP A 248 -2.07 11.25 -19.57
N GLU A 249 -3.39 11.32 -19.76
CA GLU A 249 -4.01 11.87 -20.97
C GLU A 249 -3.68 13.36 -21.12
N GLU A 250 -3.79 14.14 -20.05
CA GLU A 250 -3.38 15.55 -20.01
C GLU A 250 -1.90 15.71 -20.34
N GLY A 251 -1.02 14.90 -19.75
CA GLY A 251 0.42 14.94 -20.01
C GLY A 251 0.78 14.60 -21.46
N ALA A 252 0.12 13.60 -22.04
CA ALA A 252 0.27 13.23 -23.43
C ALA A 252 -0.21 14.35 -24.38
N GLU A 253 -1.37 14.96 -24.07
CA GLU A 253 -1.89 16.11 -24.82
C GLU A 253 -0.94 17.32 -24.75
N GLN A 254 -0.44 17.67 -23.56
CA GLN A 254 0.51 18.77 -23.39
C GLN A 254 1.81 18.54 -24.17
N GLN A 255 2.31 17.30 -24.18
CA GLN A 255 3.49 16.94 -24.95
C GLN A 255 3.23 17.06 -26.46
N LEU A 256 2.05 16.64 -26.93
CA LEU A 256 1.64 16.79 -28.32
C LEU A 256 1.51 18.28 -28.71
N ILE A 257 0.89 19.11 -27.86
CA ILE A 257 0.82 20.57 -28.04
C ILE A 257 2.22 21.19 -28.16
N LYS A 258 3.18 20.75 -27.34
CA LYS A 258 4.57 21.22 -27.39
C LYS A 258 5.26 20.83 -28.70
N ILE A 259 5.01 19.62 -29.20
CA ILE A 259 5.52 19.16 -30.50
C ILE A 259 4.92 20.00 -31.63
N ILE A 260 3.60 20.19 -31.65
CA ILE A 260 2.88 21.01 -32.63
C ILE A 260 3.44 22.44 -32.63
N LYS A 261 3.58 23.07 -31.45
CA LYS A 261 4.14 24.42 -31.32
C LYS A 261 5.55 24.52 -31.89
N ASN A 262 6.38 23.51 -31.70
CA ASN A 262 7.74 23.46 -32.25
C ASN A 262 7.75 23.25 -33.78
N MET A 263 6.85 22.42 -34.32
CA MET A 263 6.72 22.21 -35.78
C MET A 263 6.18 23.46 -36.49
N THR A 264 5.18 24.12 -35.91
CA THR A 264 4.65 25.38 -36.42
C THR A 264 5.72 26.48 -36.42
N LYS A 265 6.54 26.57 -35.37
CA LYS A 265 7.71 27.49 -35.34
C LYS A 265 8.75 27.19 -36.43
N LYS A 266 8.84 25.94 -36.89
CA LYS A 266 9.69 25.53 -38.02
C LYS A 266 9.02 25.75 -39.39
N GLY A 267 7.85 26.38 -39.43
CA GLY A 267 7.14 26.71 -40.68
C GLY A 267 6.28 25.59 -41.26
N ARG A 268 6.04 24.49 -40.51
CA ARG A 268 5.13 23.42 -40.93
C ARG A 268 3.69 23.90 -40.85
N ASN A 269 2.87 23.57 -41.86
CA ASN A 269 1.43 23.81 -41.83
C ASN A 269 0.69 22.61 -41.19
N VAL A 270 -0.59 22.81 -40.86
CA VAL A 270 -1.44 21.81 -40.18
C VAL A 270 -1.46 20.46 -40.88
N SER A 271 -1.55 20.44 -42.22
CA SER A 271 -1.62 19.20 -43.01
C SER A 271 -0.32 18.41 -42.93
N GLN A 272 0.82 19.10 -42.99
CA GLN A 272 2.14 18.48 -42.81
C GLN A 272 2.35 17.93 -41.40
N ILE A 273 1.86 18.64 -40.37
CA ILE A 273 1.96 18.19 -38.98
C ILE A 273 1.08 16.95 -38.75
N ALA A 274 -0.14 16.94 -39.29
CA ALA A 274 -1.05 15.81 -39.23
C ALA A 274 -0.46 14.55 -39.88
N GLU A 275 0.13 14.69 -41.07
CA GLU A 275 0.81 13.60 -41.77
C GLU A 275 2.04 13.09 -41.00
N GLU A 276 2.92 13.99 -40.51
CA GLU A 276 4.13 13.60 -39.76
C GLU A 276 3.83 12.92 -38.43
N LEU A 277 2.71 13.25 -37.79
CA LEU A 277 2.29 12.68 -36.51
C LEU A 277 1.31 11.51 -36.64
N GLY A 278 0.82 11.24 -37.86
CA GLY A 278 -0.21 10.22 -38.10
C GLY A 278 -1.55 10.53 -37.40
N GLU A 279 -1.85 11.82 -37.24
CA GLU A 279 -3.01 12.33 -36.50
C GLU A 279 -3.99 13.03 -37.43
N ASP A 280 -5.26 13.16 -37.01
CA ASP A 280 -6.26 13.85 -37.81
C ASP A 280 -6.04 15.38 -37.85
N GLU A 281 -6.22 16.00 -39.02
CA GLU A 281 -6.04 17.45 -39.19
C GLU A 281 -6.93 18.28 -38.25
N THR A 282 -8.16 17.83 -37.95
CA THR A 282 -9.07 18.53 -37.05
C THR A 282 -8.52 18.56 -35.63
N ARG A 283 -8.00 17.42 -35.16
CA ARG A 283 -7.33 17.30 -33.84
C ARG A 283 -6.10 18.20 -33.76
N ILE A 284 -5.27 18.24 -34.82
CA ILE A 284 -4.11 19.14 -34.87
C ILE A 284 -4.54 20.62 -34.84
N ARG A 285 -5.62 21.01 -35.53
CA ARG A 285 -6.14 22.39 -35.47
C ARG A 285 -6.62 22.78 -34.09
N GLU A 286 -7.32 21.88 -33.40
CA GLU A 286 -7.80 22.12 -32.03
C GLU A 286 -6.64 22.30 -31.05
N LEU A 287 -5.65 21.40 -31.10
CA LEU A 287 -4.47 21.46 -30.23
C LEU A 287 -3.55 22.64 -30.57
N ALA A 288 -3.44 23.03 -31.85
CA ALA A 288 -2.71 24.21 -32.27
C ALA A 288 -3.31 25.51 -31.70
N LYS A 289 -4.65 25.61 -31.62
CA LYS A 289 -5.32 26.76 -30.98
C LYS A 289 -4.93 26.85 -29.50
N LYS A 290 -4.99 25.74 -28.76
CA LYS A 290 -4.56 25.66 -27.36
C LYS A 290 -3.07 25.99 -27.15
N SER A 291 -2.23 25.84 -28.18
CA SER A 291 -0.79 26.15 -28.10
C SER A 291 -0.46 27.66 -28.15
N THR A 292 -1.44 28.48 -28.54
CA THR A 292 -1.30 29.91 -28.81
C THR A 292 -1.86 30.80 -27.68
N GLU A 293 -2.61 30.21 -26.75
CA GLU A 293 -2.97 30.78 -25.45
C GLU A 293 -1.78 30.68 -24.47
#